data_AF-A0A2E9Z035-F1
#
_entry.id   AF-A0A2E9Z035-F1
#
_cell.length_a   1.000
_cell.length_b   1.000
_cell.length_c   1.000
_cell.angle_alpha   90.00
_cell.angle_beta   90.00
_cell.angle_gamma   90.00
#
_symmetry.space_group_name_H-M   'P 1'
#
loop_
_entity.id
_entity.type
_entity.pdbx_description
1 polymer ?
#
loop_
_entity_poly.entity_id
_entity_poly.type
_entity_poly.pdbx_seq_one_letter_code
_entity_poly.pdbx_strand_id
1 'polypeptide(L)'
;MPSWVTSARPETLEDVALLSGAALASLHLVVARADVPHAMLRDRLSLTASEACMRLLGRPERAWDIRDAVHLLRPGDQPGPAGVIYLQWLRAAARPISVGALQRALPSATAEQIATWLDTGRGGPVTRAATVL
;
A
#
# COMPACT_ATOMS: atom_id res chain seq x y z
N MET A 1 -13.49 -6.63 -12.89
CA MET A 1 -14.25 -5.76 -11.96
C MET A 1 -15.36 -5.06 -12.72
N PRO A 2 -16.50 -4.72 -12.10
CA PRO A 2 -17.53 -3.92 -12.74
C PRO A 2 -16.97 -2.60 -13.25
N SER A 3 -17.43 -2.14 -14.42
CA SER A 3 -16.90 -0.94 -15.09
C SER A 3 -17.03 0.34 -14.25
N TRP A 4 -18.07 0.43 -13.42
CA TRP A 4 -18.28 1.55 -12.50
C TRP A 4 -17.21 1.69 -11.40
N VAL A 5 -16.44 0.62 -11.12
CA VAL A 5 -15.29 0.66 -10.19
C VAL A 5 -14.04 1.22 -10.87
N THR A 6 -13.96 1.15 -12.20
CA THR A 6 -12.69 1.35 -12.92
C THR A 6 -12.68 2.55 -13.85
N SER A 7 -13.81 3.21 -14.11
CA SER A 7 -13.90 4.18 -15.20
C SER A 7 -13.86 5.67 -14.82
N ALA A 8 -13.96 6.03 -13.54
CA ALA A 8 -14.02 7.44 -13.12
C ALA A 8 -12.84 7.83 -12.23
N ARG A 9 -12.29 9.03 -12.47
CA ARG A 9 -11.43 9.69 -11.47
C ARG A 9 -12.32 9.99 -10.26
N PRO A 10 -11.94 9.61 -9.03
CA PRO A 10 -12.75 9.95 -7.87
C PRO A 10 -12.89 11.47 -7.77
N GLU A 11 -14.12 11.97 -7.71
CA GLU A 11 -14.43 13.40 -7.65
C GLU A 11 -14.69 13.84 -6.20
N THR A 12 -15.06 12.89 -5.33
CA THR A 12 -15.35 13.11 -3.90
C THR A 12 -14.52 12.20 -2.98
N LEU A 13 -14.45 12.53 -1.68
CA LEU A 13 -13.77 11.68 -0.69
C LEU A 13 -14.50 10.33 -0.52
N GLU A 14 -15.81 10.36 -0.67
CA GLU A 14 -16.70 9.20 -0.66
C GLU A 14 -16.36 8.26 -1.83
N ASP A 15 -16.14 8.79 -3.04
CA ASP A 15 -15.70 8.00 -4.19
C ASP A 15 -14.33 7.36 -3.94
N VAL A 16 -13.39 8.11 -3.34
CA VAL A 16 -12.07 7.55 -2.97
C VAL A 16 -12.23 6.40 -1.98
N ALA A 17 -13.08 6.55 -0.96
CA ALA A 17 -13.32 5.52 0.04
C ALA A 17 -13.95 4.27 -0.60
N LEU A 18 -14.98 4.43 -1.45
CA LEU A 18 -15.64 3.34 -2.13
C LEU A 18 -14.70 2.60 -3.09
N LEU A 19 -13.98 3.33 -3.93
CA LEU A 19 -13.02 2.74 -4.89
C LEU A 19 -11.87 2.04 -4.17
N SER A 20 -11.36 2.63 -3.08
CA SER A 20 -10.33 2.00 -2.25
C SER A 20 -10.83 0.71 -1.62
N GLY A 21 -12.07 0.70 -1.10
CA GLY A 21 -12.73 -0.49 -0.59
C GLY A 21 -12.88 -1.59 -1.65
N ALA A 22 -13.33 -1.23 -2.85
CA ALA A 22 -13.50 -2.17 -3.96
C ALA A 22 -12.17 -2.78 -4.43
N ALA A 23 -11.10 -1.97 -4.47
CA ALA A 23 -9.75 -2.43 -4.78
C ALA A 23 -9.24 -3.41 -3.70
N LEU A 24 -9.42 -3.08 -2.41
CA LEU A 24 -9.03 -3.94 -1.29
C LEU A 24 -9.82 -5.26 -1.26
N ALA A 25 -11.13 -5.22 -1.51
CA ALA A 25 -11.96 -6.42 -1.60
C ALA A 25 -11.50 -7.35 -2.73
N SER A 26 -11.11 -6.78 -3.87
CA SER A 26 -10.56 -7.56 -4.99
C SER A 26 -9.18 -8.13 -4.69
N LEU A 27 -8.32 -7.35 -4.05
CA LEU A 27 -7.01 -7.80 -3.60
C LEU A 27 -7.13 -8.93 -2.57
N HIS A 28 -8.11 -8.87 -1.68
CA HIS A 28 -8.37 -9.90 -0.67
C HIS A 28 -8.60 -11.28 -1.31
N LEU A 29 -9.35 -11.34 -2.42
CA LEU A 29 -9.58 -12.60 -3.16
C LEU A 29 -8.28 -13.21 -3.70
N VAL A 30 -7.31 -12.37 -4.10
CA VAL A 30 -6.00 -12.83 -4.57
C VAL A 30 -5.12 -13.26 -3.40
N VAL A 31 -5.07 -12.45 -2.33
CA VAL A 31 -4.20 -12.69 -1.17
C VAL A 31 -4.66 -13.91 -0.35
N ALA A 32 -5.95 -14.24 -0.36
CA ALA A 32 -6.49 -15.42 0.33
C ALA A 32 -6.06 -16.75 -0.30
N ARG A 33 -5.51 -16.73 -1.52
CA ARG A 33 -5.06 -17.93 -2.22
C ARG A 33 -3.68 -18.37 -1.74
N ALA A 34 -3.54 -19.66 -1.44
CA ALA A 34 -2.27 -20.24 -0.96
C ALA A 34 -1.21 -20.39 -2.07
N ASP A 35 -1.62 -20.46 -3.33
CA ASP A 35 -0.72 -20.62 -4.49
C ASP A 35 -0.08 -19.31 -4.97
N VAL A 36 -0.47 -18.18 -4.38
CA VAL A 36 0.09 -16.86 -4.73
C VAL A 36 1.40 -16.63 -3.98
N PRO A 37 2.51 -16.32 -4.68
CA PRO A 37 3.77 -15.96 -4.01
C PRO A 37 3.67 -14.56 -3.36
N HIS A 38 3.25 -14.50 -2.09
CA HIS A 38 2.98 -13.23 -1.40
C HIS A 38 4.19 -12.30 -1.31
N ALA A 39 5.41 -12.84 -1.18
CA ALA A 39 6.64 -12.04 -1.17
C ALA A 39 6.83 -11.29 -2.50
N MET A 40 6.72 -12.00 -3.63
CA MET A 40 6.85 -11.39 -4.96
C MET A 40 5.70 -10.43 -5.26
N LEU A 41 4.47 -10.75 -4.82
CA LEU A 41 3.33 -9.83 -4.93
C LEU A 41 3.60 -8.52 -4.18
N ARG A 42 4.14 -8.61 -2.96
CA ARG A 42 4.47 -7.44 -2.14
C ARG A 42 5.53 -6.56 -2.79
N ASP A 43 6.61 -7.16 -3.30
CA ASP A 43 7.67 -6.41 -3.99
C ASP A 43 7.12 -5.68 -5.24
N ARG A 44 6.26 -6.35 -6.01
CA ARG A 44 5.59 -5.72 -7.17
C ARG A 44 4.69 -4.57 -6.76
N LEU A 45 3.90 -4.72 -5.69
CA LEU A 45 3.05 -3.66 -5.17
C LEU A 45 3.89 -2.47 -4.67
N SER A 46 5.00 -2.73 -3.98
CA SER A 46 5.94 -1.70 -3.56
C SER A 46 6.53 -0.94 -4.75
N LEU A 47 6.86 -1.64 -5.85
CA LEU A 47 7.36 -1.01 -7.07
C LEU A 47 6.29 -0.12 -7.73
N THR A 48 5.06 -0.61 -7.86
CA THR A 48 3.94 0.16 -8.41
C THR A 48 3.61 1.38 -7.55
N ALA A 49 3.61 1.25 -6.22
CA ALA A 49 3.40 2.37 -5.30
C ALA A 49 4.52 3.41 -5.44
N SER A 50 5.76 2.97 -5.63
CA SER A 50 6.90 3.86 -5.87
C SER A 50 6.74 4.65 -7.16
N GLU A 51 6.35 4.01 -8.26
CA GLU A 51 6.09 4.67 -9.54
C GLU A 51 4.94 5.69 -9.43
N ALA A 52 3.87 5.35 -8.71
CA ALA A 52 2.79 6.29 -8.42
C ALA A 52 3.29 7.51 -7.61
N CYS A 53 4.14 7.30 -6.60
CA CYS A 53 4.78 8.37 -5.86
C CYS A 53 5.67 9.24 -6.77
N MET A 54 6.42 8.65 -7.70
CA MET A 54 7.25 9.43 -8.63
C MET A 54 6.41 10.36 -9.49
N ARG A 55 5.27 9.84 -10.00
CA ARG A 55 4.32 10.63 -10.77
C ARG A 55 3.72 11.77 -9.95
N LEU A 56 3.38 11.52 -8.68
CA LEU A 56 2.89 12.56 -7.76
C LEU A 56 3.94 13.65 -7.50
N LEU A 57 5.22 13.27 -7.46
CA LEU A 57 6.35 14.19 -7.31
C LEU A 57 6.74 14.86 -8.64
N GLY A 58 6.02 14.63 -9.73
CA GLY A 58 6.29 15.21 -11.04
C GLY A 58 7.56 14.69 -11.71
N ARG A 59 8.08 13.53 -11.28
CA ARG A 59 9.32 12.96 -11.81
C ARG A 59 9.03 11.84 -12.82
N PRO A 60 9.86 11.69 -13.87
CA PRO A 60 9.55 10.83 -15.00
C PRO A 60 9.95 9.36 -14.80
N GLU A 61 10.62 8.99 -13.70
CA GLU A 61 11.10 7.62 -13.49
C GLU A 61 9.94 6.61 -13.47
N ARG A 62 10.10 5.57 -14.27
CA ARG A 62 9.15 4.47 -14.40
C ARG A 62 9.61 3.25 -13.61
N ALA A 63 8.76 2.22 -13.55
CA ALA A 63 9.03 1.01 -12.78
C ALA A 63 10.40 0.37 -13.08
N TRP A 64 10.86 0.36 -14.34
CA TRP A 64 12.18 -0.19 -14.67
C TRP A 64 13.33 0.69 -14.17
N ASP A 65 13.23 2.01 -14.28
CA ASP A 65 14.24 2.95 -13.78
C ASP A 65 14.38 2.81 -12.26
N ILE A 66 13.24 2.72 -11.56
CA ILE A 66 13.17 2.55 -10.11
C ILE A 66 13.82 1.23 -9.68
N ARG A 67 13.51 0.14 -10.39
CA ARG A 67 14.07 -1.19 -10.11
C ARG A 67 15.58 -1.18 -10.30
N ASP A 68 16.04 -0.65 -11.43
CA ASP A 68 17.46 -0.67 -11.78
C ASP A 68 18.27 0.22 -10.82
N ALA A 69 17.69 1.34 -10.36
CA ALA A 69 18.29 2.22 -9.34
C ALA A 69 18.52 1.55 -7.97
N VAL A 70 17.93 0.39 -7.69
CA VAL A 70 18.15 -0.38 -6.46
C VAL A 70 18.92 -1.66 -6.75
N HIS A 71 18.54 -2.40 -7.78
CA HIS A 71 19.08 -3.73 -8.05
C HIS A 71 20.42 -3.72 -8.78
N LEU A 72 20.82 -2.59 -9.39
CA LEU A 72 22.13 -2.44 -10.02
C LEU A 72 23.14 -1.63 -9.18
N LEU A 73 22.81 -1.33 -7.92
CA LEU A 73 23.72 -0.64 -7.01
C LEU A 73 24.96 -1.47 -6.73
N ARG A 74 26.13 -0.83 -6.78
CA ARG A 74 27.38 -1.41 -6.32
C ARG A 74 27.62 -1.08 -4.84
N PRO A 75 28.50 -1.83 -4.15
CA PRO A 75 28.91 -1.48 -2.80
C PRO A 75 29.44 -0.04 -2.74
N GLY A 76 28.81 0.80 -1.92
CA GLY A 76 29.16 2.23 -1.78
C GLY A 76 28.29 3.19 -2.60
N ASP A 77 27.52 2.71 -3.58
CA ASP A 77 26.61 3.54 -4.35
C ASP A 77 25.41 3.99 -3.50
N GLN A 78 24.90 5.19 -3.77
CA GLN A 78 23.67 5.68 -3.17
C GLN A 78 22.50 5.46 -4.15
N PRO A 79 21.38 4.89 -3.69
CA PRO A 79 20.16 4.89 -4.49
C PRO A 79 19.77 6.34 -4.78
N GLY A 80 19.55 6.68 -6.04
CA GLY A 80 18.96 7.97 -6.42
C GLY A 80 17.56 8.15 -5.80
N PRO A 81 16.91 9.30 -5.98
CA PRO A 81 15.64 9.60 -5.29
C PRO A 81 14.54 8.55 -5.54
N ALA A 82 14.45 8.03 -6.76
CA ALA A 82 13.56 6.94 -7.13
C ALA A 82 13.86 5.63 -6.35
N GLY A 83 15.14 5.27 -6.24
CA GLY A 83 15.57 4.11 -5.47
C GLY A 83 15.33 4.26 -3.96
N VAL A 84 15.52 5.47 -3.42
CA VAL A 84 15.21 5.78 -2.00
C VAL A 84 13.74 5.53 -1.72
N ILE A 85 12.84 6.06 -2.56
CA ILE A 85 11.39 5.87 -2.40
C ILE A 85 11.04 4.37 -2.44
N TYR A 86 11.62 3.63 -3.39
CA TYR A 86 11.37 2.19 -3.48
C TYR A 86 11.86 1.40 -2.27
N LEU A 87 13.07 1.70 -1.77
CA LEU A 87 13.57 1.09 -0.54
C LEU A 87 12.71 1.42 0.69
N GLN A 88 12.09 2.60 0.73
CA GLN A 88 11.15 2.95 1.80
C GLN A 88 9.85 2.15 1.68
N TRP A 89 9.32 1.95 0.48
CA TRP A 89 8.17 1.09 0.26
C TRP A 89 8.45 -0.38 0.60
N LEU A 90 9.63 -0.90 0.27
CA LEU A 90 10.04 -2.26 0.68
C LEU A 90 10.13 -2.39 2.21
N ARG A 91 10.75 -1.41 2.88
CA ARG A 91 10.83 -1.36 4.36
C ARG A 91 9.45 -1.26 5.00
N ALA A 92 8.57 -0.43 4.46
CA ALA A 92 7.21 -0.27 4.95
C ALA A 92 6.42 -1.58 4.82
N ALA A 93 6.53 -2.25 3.67
CA ALA A 93 5.80 -3.48 3.39
C ALA A 93 6.32 -4.69 4.19
N ALA A 94 7.61 -4.70 4.54
CA ALA A 94 8.20 -5.73 5.41
C ALA A 94 7.84 -5.55 6.90
N ARG A 95 7.27 -4.41 7.30
CA ARG A 95 7.04 -4.10 8.70
C ARG A 95 5.81 -4.85 9.23
N PRO A 96 5.89 -5.48 10.43
CA PRO A 96 4.73 -6.14 11.02
C PRO A 96 3.63 -5.12 11.36
N ILE A 97 2.38 -5.50 11.13
CA ILE A 97 1.21 -4.73 11.53
C ILE A 97 1.03 -4.93 13.04
N SER A 98 1.43 -3.93 13.82
CA SER A 98 1.26 -3.88 15.27
C SER A 98 1.13 -2.43 15.71
N VAL A 99 0.54 -2.19 16.89
CA VAL A 99 0.36 -0.84 17.44
C VAL A 99 1.70 -0.09 17.49
N GLY A 100 2.72 -0.69 18.11
CA GLY A 100 4.03 -0.05 18.25
C GLY A 100 4.79 0.14 16.93
N ALA A 101 4.60 -0.77 15.96
CA ALA A 101 5.14 -0.53 14.62
C ALA A 101 4.43 0.65 13.96
N LEU A 102 3.10 0.62 13.87
CA LEU A 102 2.30 1.64 13.21
C LEU A 102 2.50 3.03 13.81
N GLN A 103 2.54 3.14 15.14
CA GLN A 103 2.80 4.40 15.84
C GLN A 103 4.14 5.03 15.42
N ARG A 104 5.19 4.21 15.21
CA ARG A 104 6.47 4.71 14.70
C ARG A 104 6.43 5.24 13.26
N ALA A 105 5.49 4.81 12.41
CA ALA A 105 5.34 5.41 11.07
C ALA A 105 4.28 6.51 11.00
N LEU A 106 3.37 6.56 11.97
CA LEU A 106 2.28 7.53 12.02
C LEU A 106 2.40 8.32 13.33
N PRO A 107 3.37 9.23 13.46
CA PRO A 107 3.64 9.92 14.73
C PRO A 107 2.46 10.77 15.21
N SER A 108 1.56 11.16 14.30
CA SER A 108 0.35 11.92 14.60
C SER A 108 -0.78 11.06 15.17
N ALA A 109 -0.70 9.73 15.07
CA ALA A 109 -1.70 8.81 15.61
C ALA A 109 -1.26 8.27 16.97
N THR A 110 -2.17 8.31 17.94
CA THR A 110 -1.93 7.73 19.27
C THR A 110 -1.97 6.19 19.23
N ALA A 111 -1.30 5.55 20.18
CA ALA A 111 -1.37 4.09 20.33
C ALA A 111 -2.81 3.59 20.54
N GLU A 112 -3.63 4.35 21.27
CA GLU A 112 -5.04 4.04 21.53
C GLU A 112 -5.91 4.11 20.27
N GLN A 113 -5.72 5.14 19.43
CA GLN A 113 -6.40 5.23 18.14
C GLN A 113 -6.03 4.06 17.23
N ILE A 114 -4.74 3.72 17.18
CA ILE A 114 -4.26 2.59 16.36
C ILE A 114 -4.81 1.26 16.87
N ALA A 115 -4.81 1.04 18.19
CA ALA A 115 -5.38 -0.16 18.79
C ALA A 115 -6.87 -0.27 18.45
N THR A 116 -7.61 0.83 18.59
CA THR A 116 -9.02 0.91 18.21
C THR A 116 -9.23 0.52 16.75
N TRP A 117 -8.45 1.06 15.80
CA TRP A 117 -8.56 0.69 14.38
C TRP A 117 -8.22 -0.78 14.08
N LEU A 118 -7.31 -1.38 14.84
CA LEU A 118 -6.99 -2.81 14.70
C LEU A 118 -8.08 -3.69 15.32
N ASP A 119 -8.71 -3.25 16.40
CA ASP A 119 -9.78 -3.97 17.09
C ASP A 119 -11.16 -3.82 16.43
N THR A 120 -11.44 -2.70 15.75
CA THR A 120 -12.69 -2.49 14.97
C THR A 120 -12.89 -3.52 13.85
N GLY A 121 -11.89 -4.38 13.60
CA GLY A 121 -11.88 -5.42 12.58
C GLY A 121 -12.22 -6.84 13.04
N ARG A 122 -12.70 -7.09 14.27
CA ARG A 122 -13.10 -8.45 14.70
C ARG A 122 -14.49 -8.82 14.15
N GLY A 123 -14.55 -9.88 13.33
CA GLY A 123 -15.80 -10.40 12.73
C GLY A 123 -15.76 -10.53 11.21
N GLY A 124 -16.87 -10.98 10.60
CA GLY A 124 -16.97 -11.13 9.14
C GLY A 124 -16.97 -9.79 8.37
N PRO A 125 -16.61 -9.76 7.07
CA PRO A 125 -16.53 -8.53 6.27
C PRO A 125 -17.77 -7.63 6.33
N VAL A 126 -18.97 -8.22 6.33
CA VAL A 126 -20.24 -7.51 6.36
C VAL A 126 -20.51 -6.90 7.74
N THR A 127 -20.27 -7.65 8.81
CA THR A 127 -20.39 -7.16 10.19
C THR A 127 -19.48 -5.96 10.45
N ARG A 128 -18.27 -5.96 9.85
CA ARG A 128 -17.29 -4.88 9.95
C ARG A 128 -17.68 -3.61 9.19
N ALA A 129 -18.35 -3.74 8.04
CA ALA A 129 -18.84 -2.59 7.30
C ALA A 129 -20.04 -1.93 7.99
N ALA A 130 -20.90 -2.73 8.63
CA ALA A 130 -22.09 -2.25 9.33
C ALA A 130 -21.79 -1.42 10.60
N THR A 131 -20.62 -1.56 11.22
CA THR A 131 -20.26 -0.80 12.43
C THR A 131 -19.78 0.63 12.16
N VAL A 132 -19.65 1.03 10.89
CA VAL A 132 -19.12 2.34 10.46
C VAL A 132 -20.19 3.21 9.78
N LEU A 133 -21.40 2.66 9.56
CA LEU A 133 -22.59 3.38 9.07
C LEU A 133 -23.49 3.77 10.24
#